data_AF-A0A959M258-F1
#
_entry.id   AF-A0A959M258-F1
#
_cell.length_a   1.000
_cell.length_b   1.000
_cell.length_c   1.000
_cell.angle_alpha   90.00
_cell.angle_beta   90.00
_cell.angle_gamma   90.00
#
_symmetry.space_group_name_H-M   'P 1'
#
loop_
_entity.id
_entity.type
_entity.pdbx_description
1 polymer ?
#
loop_
_entity_poly.entity_id
_entity_poly.type
_entity_poly.pdbx_seq_one_letter_code
_entity_poly.pdbx_strand_id
1 'polypeptide(L)'
;MPKKRQLYQERAEQLAKAIDIAEKIMLSSKSLDDITKTHFLNWGRELKNLALHPEPVFRKIASLKYLENDFLVYWNEAEGKDVEDFWIEIYKNGIDYERKDTIQAVLKRNKIKDVHEYDNVIDNIVVAEQIGRINTEQVIELNRLIADFEQRQAGG
;
A
#
# COMPACT_ATOMS: atom_id res chain seq x y z
N MET A 1 7.09 33.62 -0.65
CA MET A 1 6.80 32.28 -1.21
C MET A 1 7.61 31.21 -0.49
N PRO A 2 7.00 30.35 0.36
CA PRO A 2 7.69 29.16 0.89
C PRO A 2 6.87 27.84 0.87
N LYS A 3 5.56 27.87 0.62
CA LYS A 3 4.63 26.74 0.86
C LYS A 3 5.01 25.42 0.18
N LYS A 4 5.56 25.46 -1.05
CA LYS A 4 5.89 24.22 -1.80
C LYS A 4 7.11 23.47 -1.28
N ARG A 5 8.14 24.19 -0.77
CA ARG A 5 9.34 23.55 -0.19
C ARG A 5 9.02 22.94 1.17
N GLN A 6 8.23 23.65 1.96
CA GLN A 6 7.74 23.18 3.24
C GLN A 6 6.89 21.90 3.08
N LEU A 7 5.98 21.88 2.10
CA LEU A 7 5.17 20.71 1.79
C LEU A 7 5.99 19.47 1.35
N TYR A 8 7.09 19.66 0.61
CA TYR A 8 7.96 18.53 0.25
C TYR A 8 8.64 17.93 1.48
N GLN A 9 9.23 18.79 2.31
CA GLN A 9 9.96 18.37 3.49
C GLN A 9 9.04 17.61 4.48
N GLU A 10 7.86 18.16 4.74
CA GLU A 10 6.84 17.53 5.61
C GLU A 10 6.46 16.12 5.11
N ARG A 11 6.24 15.95 3.80
CA ARG A 11 5.93 14.63 3.23
C ARG A 11 7.12 13.67 3.23
N ALA A 12 8.32 14.17 2.94
CA ALA A 12 9.53 13.35 2.98
C ALA A 12 9.78 12.82 4.40
N GLU A 13 9.52 13.63 5.43
CA GLU A 13 9.57 13.23 6.83
C GLU A 13 8.48 12.21 7.20
N GLN A 14 7.27 12.33 6.64
CA GLN A 14 6.23 11.31 6.81
C GLN A 14 6.63 9.97 6.18
N LEU A 15 7.18 9.96 4.96
CA LEU A 15 7.71 8.74 4.34
C LEU A 15 8.84 8.13 5.17
N ALA A 16 9.78 8.95 5.65
CA ALA A 16 10.88 8.49 6.49
C ALA A 16 10.38 7.84 7.80
N LYS A 17 9.36 8.42 8.45
CA LYS A 17 8.74 7.83 9.65
C LYS A 17 8.01 6.52 9.35
N ALA A 18 7.31 6.44 8.22
CA ALA A 18 6.67 5.20 7.79
C ALA A 18 7.70 4.09 7.57
N ILE A 19 8.85 4.40 6.96
CA ILE A 19 9.97 3.48 6.81
C ILE A 19 10.52 3.03 8.18
N ASP A 20 10.69 3.95 9.14
CA ASP A 20 11.16 3.60 10.49
C ASP A 20 10.20 2.65 11.23
N ILE A 21 8.89 2.79 11.01
CA ILE A 21 7.88 1.87 11.55
C ILE A 21 8.02 0.50 10.89
N ALA A 22 8.09 0.46 9.56
CA ALA A 22 8.28 -0.76 8.79
C ALA A 22 9.55 -1.52 9.20
N GLU A 23 10.68 -0.83 9.38
CA GLU A 23 11.94 -1.45 9.81
C GLU A 23 11.78 -2.15 11.17
N LYS A 24 11.12 -1.51 12.15
CA LYS A 24 10.87 -2.11 13.47
C LYS A 24 10.02 -3.38 13.37
N ILE A 25 8.98 -3.35 12.54
CA ILE A 25 8.10 -4.50 12.32
C ILE A 25 8.90 -5.65 11.69
N MET A 26 9.65 -5.37 10.62
CA MET A 26 10.46 -6.35 9.90
C MET A 26 11.52 -7.02 10.79
N LEU A 27 12.17 -6.25 11.67
CA LEU A 27 13.13 -6.78 12.64
C LEU A 27 12.48 -7.72 13.67
N SER A 28 11.22 -7.48 14.00
CA SER A 28 10.45 -8.30 14.95
C SER A 28 9.68 -9.46 14.30
N SER A 29 9.56 -9.45 12.97
CA SER A 29 8.79 -10.43 12.20
C SER A 29 9.36 -11.84 12.37
N LYS A 30 8.47 -12.81 12.54
CA LYS A 30 8.81 -14.26 12.59
C LYS A 30 8.38 -15.01 11.32
N SER A 31 7.62 -14.36 10.45
CA SER A 31 7.05 -14.93 9.23
C SER A 31 8.00 -14.84 8.03
N LEU A 32 8.92 -13.85 8.04
CA LEU A 32 9.87 -13.62 6.95
C LEU A 32 11.25 -14.20 7.27
N ASP A 33 11.91 -14.75 6.25
CA ASP A 33 13.30 -15.19 6.32
C ASP A 33 14.28 -14.01 6.38
N ASP A 34 15.51 -14.29 6.82
CA ASP A 34 16.52 -13.26 7.06
C ASP A 34 16.99 -12.57 5.77
N ILE A 35 16.94 -13.26 4.62
CA ILE A 35 17.32 -12.68 3.33
C ILE A 35 16.27 -11.66 2.92
N THR A 36 14.99 -12.03 2.97
CA THR A 36 13.86 -11.12 2.67
C THR A 36 13.88 -9.90 3.59
N LYS A 37 14.07 -10.08 4.89
CA LYS A 37 14.22 -8.97 5.85
C LYS A 37 15.37 -8.06 5.50
N THR A 38 16.54 -8.61 5.21
CA THR A 38 17.75 -7.83 4.89
C THR A 38 17.53 -6.98 3.63
N HIS A 39 16.93 -7.56 2.58
CA HIS A 39 16.59 -6.81 1.38
C HIS A 39 15.61 -5.68 1.66
N PHE A 40 14.55 -5.95 2.42
CA PHE A 40 13.55 -4.94 2.76
C PHE A 40 14.15 -3.77 3.54
N LEU A 41 14.99 -4.06 4.55
CA LEU A 41 15.65 -3.06 5.38
C LEU A 41 16.62 -2.20 4.57
N ASN A 42 17.43 -2.81 3.69
CA ASN A 42 18.36 -2.07 2.85
C ASN A 42 17.63 -1.15 1.86
N TRP A 43 16.60 -1.68 1.20
CA TRP A 43 15.76 -0.91 0.28
C TRP A 43 15.04 0.25 1.00
N GLY A 44 14.49 0.01 2.19
CA GLY A 44 13.88 1.07 3.00
C GLY A 44 14.86 2.21 3.33
N ARG A 45 16.09 1.88 3.72
CA ARG A 45 17.15 2.88 3.99
C ARG A 45 17.50 3.72 2.76
N GLU A 46 17.59 3.07 1.59
CA GLU A 46 17.85 3.76 0.33
C GLU A 46 16.72 4.73 -0.01
N LEU A 47 15.46 4.29 0.06
CA LEU A 47 14.29 5.14 -0.17
C LEU A 47 14.22 6.33 0.80
N LYS A 48 14.50 6.09 2.08
CA LYS A 48 14.56 7.13 3.11
C LYS A 48 15.63 8.18 2.77
N ASN A 49 16.81 7.74 2.33
CA ASN A 49 17.87 8.65 1.91
C ASN A 49 17.48 9.47 0.66
N LEU A 50 16.86 8.84 -0.34
CA LEU A 50 16.38 9.52 -1.55
C LEU A 50 15.29 10.56 -1.24
N ALA A 51 14.43 10.30 -0.25
CA ALA A 51 13.38 11.23 0.16
C ALA A 51 13.91 12.42 0.96
N LEU A 52 14.82 12.20 1.91
CA LEU A 52 15.36 13.25 2.80
C LEU A 52 16.50 14.05 2.18
N HIS A 53 17.28 13.44 1.29
CA HIS A 53 18.45 14.03 0.64
C HIS A 53 18.37 13.95 -0.89
N PRO A 54 17.28 14.42 -1.52
CA PRO A 54 17.13 14.35 -2.96
C PRO A 54 18.10 15.32 -3.65
N GLU A 55 18.61 14.93 -4.81
CA GLU A 55 19.24 15.89 -5.72
C GLU A 55 18.25 17.01 -6.06
N PRO A 56 18.72 18.25 -6.34
CA PRO A 56 17.85 19.39 -6.57
C PRO A 56 16.79 19.17 -7.67
N VAL A 57 17.10 18.36 -8.69
CA VAL A 57 16.19 18.04 -9.80
C VAL A 57 15.02 17.14 -9.39
N PHE A 58 15.19 16.32 -8.36
CA PHE A 58 14.20 15.38 -7.81
C PHE A 58 13.47 15.93 -6.58
N ARG A 59 13.82 17.13 -6.10
CA ARG A 59 13.11 17.80 -4.99
C ARG A 59 11.77 18.39 -5.44
N LYS A 60 10.87 17.51 -5.90
CA LYS A 60 9.54 17.82 -6.40
C LYS A 60 8.54 16.81 -5.83
N ILE A 61 7.33 17.28 -5.52
CA ILE A 61 6.26 16.43 -4.97
C ILE A 61 5.96 15.22 -5.86
N ALA A 62 6.02 15.39 -7.19
CA ALA A 62 5.80 14.29 -8.12
C ALA A 62 6.84 13.17 -7.96
N SER A 63 8.13 13.51 -7.84
CA SER A 63 9.21 12.55 -7.61
C SER A 63 9.05 11.83 -6.27
N LEU A 64 8.70 12.57 -5.20
CA LEU A 64 8.44 11.96 -3.90
C LEU A 64 7.25 10.99 -3.94
N LYS A 65 6.19 11.32 -4.68
CA LYS A 65 5.02 10.45 -4.85
C LYS A 65 5.35 9.10 -5.48
N TYR A 66 6.37 9.03 -6.34
CA TYR A 66 6.86 7.74 -6.85
C TYR A 66 7.46 6.91 -5.72
N LEU A 67 8.35 7.51 -4.90
CA LEU A 67 8.95 6.81 -3.75
C LEU A 67 7.89 6.34 -2.73
N GLU A 68 6.91 7.20 -2.44
CA GLU A 68 5.79 6.85 -1.55
C GLU A 68 4.99 5.66 -2.09
N ASN A 69 4.65 5.67 -3.39
CA ASN A 69 3.94 4.56 -4.02
C ASN A 69 4.78 3.28 -3.99
N ASP A 70 6.05 3.35 -4.42
CA ASP A 70 6.94 2.20 -4.47
C ASP A 70 7.06 1.55 -3.09
N PHE A 71 7.24 2.36 -2.03
CA PHE A 71 7.29 1.88 -0.66
C PHE A 71 5.96 1.23 -0.20
N LEU A 72 4.84 1.90 -0.47
CA LEU A 72 3.54 1.49 0.05
C LEU A 72 2.91 0.33 -0.74
N VAL A 73 3.41 -0.03 -1.92
CA VAL A 73 2.89 -1.16 -2.72
C VAL A 73 2.88 -2.45 -1.90
N TYR A 74 4.02 -2.81 -1.29
CA TYR A 74 4.11 -4.00 -0.44
C TYR A 74 3.06 -3.98 0.67
N TRP A 75 2.95 -2.87 1.41
CA TRP A 75 2.01 -2.75 2.52
C TRP A 75 0.54 -2.73 2.09
N ASN A 76 0.24 -2.31 0.87
CA ASN A 76 -1.12 -2.32 0.33
C ASN A 76 -1.53 -3.70 -0.19
N GLU A 77 -0.60 -4.44 -0.78
CA GLU A 77 -0.88 -5.70 -1.50
C GLU A 77 -0.62 -6.94 -0.66
N ALA A 78 0.35 -6.89 0.26
CA ALA A 78 0.65 -8.01 1.13
C ALA A 78 -0.40 -8.15 2.24
N GLU A 79 -0.40 -9.33 2.84
CA GLU A 79 -1.28 -9.70 3.95
C GLU A 79 -0.48 -10.26 5.12
N GLY A 80 -1.15 -10.39 6.27
CA GLY A 80 -0.60 -10.99 7.47
C GLY A 80 -0.33 -9.98 8.58
N LYS A 81 0.06 -10.52 9.74
CA LYS A 81 0.14 -9.75 10.99
C LYS A 81 1.05 -8.53 10.88
N ASP A 82 2.18 -8.66 10.21
CA ASP A 82 3.15 -7.57 10.06
C ASP A 82 2.55 -6.39 9.27
N VAL A 83 1.74 -6.67 8.25
CA VAL A 83 1.04 -5.65 7.45
C VAL A 83 -0.03 -4.94 8.25
N GLU A 84 -0.81 -5.69 9.04
CA GLU A 84 -1.80 -5.09 9.95
C GLU A 84 -1.15 -4.22 11.02
N ASP A 85 -0.07 -4.70 11.64
CA ASP A 85 0.70 -3.95 12.63
C ASP A 85 1.24 -2.63 12.02
N PHE A 86 1.70 -2.67 10.76
CA PHE A 86 2.17 -1.48 10.05
C PHE A 86 1.08 -0.42 9.93
N TRP A 87 -0.09 -0.78 9.39
CA TRP A 87 -1.18 0.19 9.21
C TRP A 87 -1.72 0.73 10.53
N ILE A 88 -1.75 -0.10 11.58
CA ILE A 88 -2.08 0.33 12.94
C ILE A 88 -1.09 1.39 13.43
N GLU A 89 0.21 1.16 13.25
CA GLU A 89 1.24 2.10 13.70
C GLU A 89 1.26 3.39 12.85
N ILE A 90 1.01 3.31 11.54
CA ILE A 90 0.82 4.50 10.68
C ILE A 90 -0.29 5.39 11.24
N TYR A 91 -1.45 4.79 11.56
CA TYR A 91 -2.59 5.51 12.13
C TYR A 91 -2.26 6.13 13.49
N LYS A 92 -1.68 5.35 14.42
CA LYS A 92 -1.32 5.84 15.77
C LYS A 92 -0.31 6.98 15.75
N ASN A 93 0.59 7.00 14.78
CA ASN A 93 1.62 8.04 14.64
C ASN A 93 1.13 9.26 13.84
N GLY A 94 -0.15 9.29 13.42
CA GLY A 94 -0.75 10.39 12.68
C GLY A 94 -0.10 10.63 11.32
N ILE A 95 0.39 9.56 10.68
CA ILE A 95 1.00 9.62 9.35
C ILE A 95 -0.12 9.56 8.31
N ASP A 96 -0.12 10.51 7.38
CA ASP A 96 -1.19 10.71 6.37
C ASP A 96 -1.05 9.74 5.18
N TYR A 97 -1.00 8.44 5.50
CA TYR A 97 -1.11 7.36 4.51
C TYR A 97 -2.30 6.50 4.87
N GLU A 98 -3.18 6.32 3.88
CA GLU A 98 -4.32 5.42 3.99
C GLU A 98 -4.01 4.12 3.26
N ARG A 99 -4.34 2.98 3.90
CA ARG A 99 -4.33 1.69 3.23
C ARG A 99 -5.29 1.74 2.06
N LYS A 100 -4.79 1.44 0.86
CA LYS A 100 -5.64 1.35 -0.31
C LYS A 100 -6.58 0.16 -0.12
N ASP A 101 -7.86 0.48 0.02
CA ASP A 101 -8.91 -0.53 0.02
C ASP A 101 -9.21 -0.93 -1.42
N THR A 102 -8.50 -1.95 -1.90
CA THR A 102 -8.67 -2.46 -3.27
C THR A 102 -10.12 -2.90 -3.52
N ILE A 103 -10.75 -3.57 -2.55
CA ILE A 103 -12.16 -3.99 -2.65
C ILE A 103 -13.08 -2.78 -2.83
N GLN A 104 -12.97 -1.76 -1.98
CA GLN A 104 -13.79 -0.55 -2.09
C GLN A 104 -13.46 0.26 -3.35
N ALA A 105 -12.20 0.26 -3.80
CA ALA A 105 -11.81 0.90 -5.04
C ALA A 105 -12.45 0.21 -6.26
N VAL A 106 -12.50 -1.12 -6.28
CA VAL A 106 -13.17 -1.91 -7.31
C VAL A 106 -14.67 -1.66 -7.30
N LEU A 107 -15.31 -1.69 -6.13
CA LEU A 107 -16.74 -1.41 -5.96
C LEU A 107 -17.10 0.00 -6.45
N LYS A 108 -16.37 1.02 -6.00
CA LYS A 108 -16.61 2.42 -6.37
C LYS A 108 -16.44 2.65 -7.87
N ARG A 109 -15.47 1.98 -8.49
CA ARG A 109 -15.20 2.09 -9.93
C ARG A 109 -16.09 1.19 -10.78
N ASN A 110 -16.74 0.21 -10.15
CA ASN A 110 -17.52 -0.84 -10.80
C ASN A 110 -16.73 -1.61 -11.88
N LYS A 111 -15.43 -1.86 -11.63
CA LYS A 111 -14.54 -2.54 -12.59
C LYS A 111 -13.23 -3.01 -11.93
N ILE A 112 -12.88 -4.27 -12.15
CA ILE A 112 -11.53 -4.81 -11.95
C ILE A 112 -10.67 -4.46 -13.18
N LYS A 113 -9.53 -3.81 -12.94
CA LYS A 113 -8.71 -3.21 -14.01
C LYS A 113 -7.52 -4.06 -14.45
N ASP A 114 -6.97 -4.87 -13.55
CA ASP A 114 -5.79 -5.71 -13.77
C ASP A 114 -5.84 -6.98 -12.90
N VAL A 115 -4.87 -7.88 -13.12
CA VAL A 115 -4.80 -9.17 -12.42
C VAL A 115 -4.54 -9.03 -10.92
N HIS A 116 -3.81 -8.00 -10.50
CA HIS A 116 -3.52 -7.78 -9.08
C HIS A 116 -4.78 -7.39 -8.29
N GLU A 117 -5.65 -6.55 -8.86
CA GLU A 117 -6.95 -6.27 -8.24
C GLU A 117 -7.87 -7.50 -8.25
N TYR A 118 -7.81 -8.32 -9.30
CA TYR A 118 -8.56 -9.57 -9.38
C TYR A 118 -8.15 -10.52 -8.24
N ASP A 119 -6.85 -10.82 -8.12
CA ASP A 119 -6.32 -11.72 -7.09
C ASP A 119 -6.67 -11.21 -5.68
N ASN A 120 -6.45 -9.91 -5.42
CA ASN A 120 -6.78 -9.32 -4.13
C ASN A 120 -8.27 -9.46 -3.77
N VAL A 121 -9.18 -9.21 -4.72
CA VAL A 121 -10.62 -9.34 -4.46
C VAL A 121 -10.97 -10.79 -4.16
N ILE A 122 -10.45 -11.76 -4.93
CA ILE A 122 -10.71 -13.19 -4.71
C ILE A 122 -10.23 -13.63 -3.32
N ASP A 123 -9.01 -13.25 -2.95
CA ASP A 123 -8.39 -13.66 -1.69
C ASP A 123 -9.11 -13.05 -0.47
N ASN A 124 -9.65 -11.83 -0.61
CA ASN A 124 -10.14 -11.06 0.53
C ASN A 124 -11.66 -10.96 0.64
N ILE A 125 -12.44 -11.29 -0.40
CA ILE A 125 -13.90 -11.04 -0.40
C ILE A 125 -14.62 -11.71 0.77
N VAL A 126 -14.29 -12.97 1.08
CA VAL A 126 -14.92 -13.72 2.19
C VAL A 126 -14.56 -13.12 3.53
N VAL A 127 -13.28 -12.81 3.75
CA VAL A 127 -12.80 -12.23 5.01
C VAL A 127 -13.41 -10.84 5.22
N ALA A 128 -13.48 -10.03 4.16
CA ALA A 128 -14.06 -8.70 4.19
C ALA A 128 -15.56 -8.73 4.58
N GLU A 129 -16.32 -9.73 4.12
CA GLU A 129 -17.71 -9.92 4.53
C GLU A 129 -17.80 -10.34 6.02
N GLN A 130 -16.98 -11.31 6.44
CA GLN A 130 -17.00 -11.83 7.82
C GLN A 130 -16.70 -10.77 8.88
N ILE A 131 -15.80 -9.83 8.58
CA ILE A 131 -15.46 -8.73 9.50
C ILE A 131 -16.38 -7.50 9.34
N GLY A 132 -17.40 -7.57 8.47
CA GLY A 132 -18.35 -6.50 8.23
C GLY A 132 -17.78 -5.30 7.46
N ARG A 133 -16.65 -5.46 6.76
CA ARG A 133 -16.05 -4.43 5.90
C ARG A 133 -16.83 -4.22 4.61
N ILE A 134 -17.44 -5.29 4.11
CA ILE A 134 -18.41 -5.26 3.00
C ILE A 134 -19.69 -5.98 3.41
N ASN A 135 -20.81 -5.62 2.79
CA ASN A 135 -22.09 -6.29 2.99
C ASN A 135 -22.38 -7.32 1.87
N THR A 136 -23.44 -8.10 2.03
CA THR A 136 -23.83 -9.13 1.06
C THR A 136 -24.14 -8.57 -0.34
N GLU A 137 -24.69 -7.36 -0.45
CA GLU A 137 -24.94 -6.72 -1.74
C GLU A 137 -23.63 -6.39 -2.48
N GLN A 138 -22.64 -5.89 -1.75
CA GLN A 138 -21.30 -5.62 -2.27
C GLN A 138 -20.57 -6.91 -2.67
N VAL A 139 -20.78 -8.02 -1.94
CA VAL A 139 -20.25 -9.34 -2.31
C VAL A 139 -20.85 -9.82 -3.64
N ILE A 140 -22.16 -9.67 -3.83
CA ILE A 140 -22.83 -10.02 -5.09
C ILE A 140 -22.25 -9.19 -6.25
N GLU A 141 -22.04 -7.89 -6.04
CA GLU A 141 -21.46 -7.02 -7.06
C GLU A 141 -20.02 -7.38 -7.41
N LEU A 142 -19.19 -7.69 -6.41
CA LEU A 142 -17.82 -8.14 -6.63
C LEU A 142 -17.76 -9.45 -7.43
N ASN A 143 -18.62 -10.42 -7.13
CA ASN A 143 -18.72 -11.68 -7.89
C ASN A 143 -19.10 -11.42 -9.36
N ARG A 144 -19.99 -10.46 -9.62
CA ARG A 144 -20.32 -10.04 -10.99
C ARG A 144 -19.10 -9.46 -11.70
N LEU A 145 -18.34 -8.61 -11.02
CA LEU A 145 -17.12 -7.98 -11.56
C LEU A 145 -15.98 -8.96 -11.81
N ILE A 146 -15.85 -9.99 -10.97
CA ILE A 146 -14.93 -11.13 -11.15
C ILE A 146 -15.26 -11.83 -12.47
N ALA A 147 -16.53 -12.23 -12.67
CA ALA A 147 -16.95 -12.91 -13.89
C ALA A 147 -16.73 -12.05 -15.15
N ASP A 148 -17.03 -10.75 -15.08
CA ASP A 148 -16.76 -9.80 -16.17
C ASP A 148 -15.26 -9.68 -16.50
N PHE A 149 -14.37 -9.85 -15.52
CA PHE A 149 -12.92 -9.84 -15.75
C PHE A 149 -12.45 -11.13 -16.41
N GLU A 150 -12.90 -12.29 -15.92
CA GLU A 150 -12.56 -13.60 -16.47
C GLU A 150 -12.98 -13.73 -17.94
N GLN A 151 -14.19 -13.28 -18.29
CA GLN A 151 -14.67 -13.29 -19.69
C GLN A 151 -13.80 -12.45 -20.61
N ARG A 152 -13.30 -11.30 -20.14
CA ARG A 152 -12.41 -10.43 -20.92
C ARG A 152 -11.05 -11.06 -21.16
N GLN A 153 -10.55 -11.87 -20.22
CA GLN A 153 -9.29 -12.60 -20.36
C GLN A 153 -9.43 -13.82 -21.29
N ALA A 154 -10.57 -14.51 -21.26
CA ALA A 154 -10.81 -15.69 -22.09
C ALA A 154 -11.08 -15.39 -23.58
N GLY A 155 -11.50 -14.15 -23.90
CA GLY A 155 -11.80 -13.72 -25.27
C GLY A 155 -10.66 -12.95 -25.97
N GLY A 156 -9.48 -12.87 -25.35
CA GLY A 156 -8.30 -12.15 -25.84
C GLY A 156 -7.28 -13.04 -26.54
#